data_AF-A0A2D7CD13-F1
#
_entry.id   AF-A0A2D7CD13-F1
#
_cell.length_a   1.000
_cell.length_b   1.000
_cell.length_c   1.000
_cell.angle_alpha   90.00
_cell.angle_beta   90.00
_cell.angle_gamma   90.00
#
_symmetry.space_group_name_H-M   'P 1'
#
loop_
_entity.id
_entity.type
_entity.pdbx_description
1 polymer ?
#
loop_
_entity_poly.entity_id
_entity_poly.type
_entity_poly.pdbx_seq_one_letter_code
_entity_poly.pdbx_strand_id
1 'polypeptide(L)'
;MPTPRRPDLDRLEVFRSIVEVMLTDGVLTREEKRLAIRLATALKLEEEQPAQAYAAVENGDELPEGKPLTHDEQRDAYGKVVAVALLNASLSRDEFRVLEHLQDLMGITPEEHEKCLAQAEELAKLRLSDPKAIERVRETITDLSTIVFSRRDRA
;
A
#
# COMPACT_ATOMS: atom_id res chain seq x y z
N MET A 1 -15.28 -4.69 19.05
CA MET A 1 -15.90 -5.09 17.77
C MET A 1 -15.02 -4.55 16.66
N PRO A 2 -14.49 -5.37 15.75
CA PRO A 2 -13.80 -4.83 14.57
C PRO A 2 -14.80 -4.01 13.76
N THR A 3 -14.43 -2.79 13.41
CA THR A 3 -15.24 -1.89 12.58
C THR A 3 -15.58 -2.60 11.27
N PRO A 4 -16.85 -2.64 10.83
CA PRO A 4 -17.18 -3.25 9.55
C PRO A 4 -16.42 -2.55 8.42
N ARG A 5 -15.73 -3.36 7.61
CA ARG A 5 -14.97 -2.92 6.43
C ARG A 5 -15.90 -2.13 5.50
N ARG A 6 -15.50 -0.94 5.07
CA ARG A 6 -16.33 -0.08 4.22
C ARG A 6 -16.25 -0.58 2.77
N PRO A 7 -17.38 -1.02 2.17
CA PRO A 7 -17.40 -1.46 0.76
C PRO A 7 -17.36 -0.30 -0.24
N ASP A 8 -17.49 0.94 0.24
CA ASP A 8 -17.68 2.14 -0.60
C ASP A 8 -16.44 3.05 -0.61
N LEU A 9 -15.24 2.48 -0.42
CA LEU A 9 -14.01 3.27 -0.55
C LEU A 9 -13.85 3.72 -1.99
N ASP A 10 -13.81 5.02 -2.18
CA ASP A 10 -13.52 5.61 -3.47
C ASP A 10 -12.06 5.38 -3.87
N ARG A 11 -11.81 4.85 -5.07
CA ARG A 11 -10.45 4.56 -5.57
C ARG A 11 -9.56 5.79 -5.62
N LEU A 12 -10.12 6.91 -6.07
CA LEU A 12 -9.39 8.14 -6.25
C LEU A 12 -9.08 8.77 -4.89
N GLU A 13 -10.03 8.70 -3.94
CA GLU A 13 -9.81 9.15 -2.56
C GLU A 13 -8.77 8.28 -1.83
N VAL A 14 -8.80 6.95 -2.03
CA VAL A 14 -7.77 6.05 -1.50
C VAL A 14 -6.39 6.43 -2.03
N PHE A 15 -6.29 6.69 -3.33
CA PHE A 15 -5.02 7.10 -3.94
C PHE A 15 -4.54 8.44 -3.39
N ARG A 16 -5.42 9.44 -3.34
CA ARG A 16 -5.15 10.76 -2.76
C ARG A 16 -4.63 10.66 -1.33
N SER A 17 -5.33 9.92 -0.47
CA SER A 17 -4.96 9.78 0.93
C SER A 17 -3.58 9.16 1.13
N ILE A 18 -3.16 8.26 0.22
CA ILE A 18 -1.80 7.71 0.22
C ILE A 18 -0.77 8.73 -0.28
N VAL A 19 -1.11 9.50 -1.31
CA VAL A 19 -0.24 10.59 -1.81
C VAL A 19 -0.02 11.65 -0.72
N GLU A 20 -1.04 11.97 0.08
CA GLU A 20 -0.91 12.87 1.24
C GLU A 20 0.11 12.33 2.27
N VAL A 21 0.08 11.03 2.55
CA VAL A 21 1.08 10.38 3.43
C VAL A 21 2.49 10.47 2.84
N MET A 22 2.64 10.20 1.54
CA MET A 22 3.94 10.30 0.86
C MET A 22 4.48 11.73 0.80
N LEU A 23 3.60 12.74 0.67
CA LEU A 23 3.99 14.15 0.55
C LEU A 23 4.13 14.86 1.90
N THR A 24 4.22 14.12 3.01
CA THR A 24 4.36 14.72 4.36
C THR A 24 5.58 15.65 4.46
N ASP A 25 6.66 15.36 3.75
CA ASP A 25 7.88 16.19 3.70
C ASP A 25 7.91 17.19 2.52
N GLY A 26 6.85 17.20 1.69
CA GLY A 26 6.70 18.04 0.51
C GLY A 26 7.48 17.59 -0.73
N VAL A 27 8.20 16.45 -0.70
CA VAL A 27 9.03 15.99 -1.82
C VAL A 27 8.82 14.51 -2.11
N LEU A 28 8.19 14.22 -3.24
CA LEU A 28 8.04 12.83 -3.69
C LEU A 28 9.35 12.25 -4.24
N THR A 29 9.95 11.35 -3.48
CA THR A 29 11.17 10.61 -3.86
C THR A 29 10.92 9.69 -5.07
N ARG A 30 12.02 9.16 -5.64
CA ARG A 30 11.91 8.18 -6.74
C ARG A 30 11.22 6.88 -6.32
N GLU A 31 11.36 6.49 -5.06
CA GLU A 31 10.77 5.28 -4.50
C GLU A 31 9.26 5.48 -4.29
N GLU A 32 8.85 6.59 -3.70
CA GLU A 32 7.44 6.95 -3.52
C GLU A 32 6.72 7.12 -4.86
N LYS A 33 7.35 7.75 -5.86
CA LYS A 33 6.82 7.82 -7.23
C LYS A 33 6.49 6.44 -7.80
N ARG A 34 7.40 5.48 -7.61
CA ARG A 34 7.21 4.10 -8.08
C ARG A 34 6.07 3.43 -7.33
N LEU A 35 5.99 3.62 -6.03
CA LEU A 35 4.93 3.06 -5.19
C LEU A 35 3.56 3.64 -5.57
N ALA A 36 3.48 4.95 -5.81
CA ALA A 36 2.28 5.62 -6.29
C ALA A 36 1.85 5.11 -7.68
N ILE A 37 2.75 5.01 -8.66
CA ILE A 37 2.43 4.43 -9.98
C ILE A 37 1.87 3.00 -9.83
N ARG A 38 2.46 2.21 -8.93
CA ARG A 38 2.00 0.85 -8.68
C ARG A 38 0.61 0.82 -8.04
N LEU A 39 0.37 1.68 -7.06
CA LEU A 39 -0.93 1.81 -6.41
C LEU A 39 -2.00 2.25 -7.41
N ALA A 40 -1.73 3.29 -8.22
CA ALA A 40 -2.65 3.75 -9.26
C ALA A 40 -3.04 2.61 -10.23
N THR A 41 -2.05 1.82 -10.65
CA THR A 41 -2.29 0.64 -11.50
C THR A 41 -3.13 -0.41 -10.77
N ALA A 42 -2.87 -0.65 -9.49
CA ALA A 42 -3.57 -1.66 -8.69
C ALA A 42 -5.04 -1.25 -8.42
N LEU A 43 -5.28 0.04 -8.22
CA LEU A 43 -6.59 0.65 -8.09
C LEU A 43 -7.32 0.82 -9.44
N LYS A 44 -6.64 0.54 -10.57
CA LYS A 44 -7.16 0.70 -11.94
C LYS A 44 -7.69 2.12 -12.17
N LEU A 45 -6.89 3.12 -11.79
CA LEU A 45 -7.20 4.51 -12.08
C LEU A 45 -7.09 4.79 -13.58
N GLU A 46 -7.90 5.74 -14.05
CA GLU A 46 -7.79 6.30 -15.40
C GLU A 46 -6.48 7.12 -15.50
N GLU A 47 -6.01 7.37 -16.73
CA GLU A 47 -4.68 7.95 -16.99
C GLU A 47 -4.46 9.33 -16.34
N GLU A 48 -5.50 10.15 -16.31
CA GLU A 48 -5.50 11.51 -15.77
C GLU A 48 -5.67 11.59 -14.24
N GLN A 49 -6.25 10.56 -13.64
CA GLN A 49 -6.65 10.56 -12.22
C GLN A 49 -5.46 10.68 -11.24
N PRO A 50 -4.31 10.02 -11.46
CA PRO A 50 -3.15 10.21 -10.61
C PRO A 50 -2.69 11.67 -10.56
N ALA A 51 -2.62 12.34 -11.71
CA ALA A 51 -2.20 13.75 -11.79
C ALA A 51 -3.21 14.68 -11.11
N GLN A 52 -4.51 14.41 -11.24
CA GLN A 52 -5.55 15.15 -10.52
C GLN A 52 -5.40 15.01 -9.01
N ALA A 53 -5.16 13.80 -8.51
CA ALA A 53 -4.94 13.58 -7.08
C ALA A 53 -3.71 14.34 -6.57
N TYR A 54 -2.60 14.34 -7.31
CA TYR A 54 -1.42 15.14 -6.93
C TYR A 54 -1.75 16.64 -6.85
N ALA A 55 -2.38 17.19 -7.89
CA ALA A 55 -2.76 18.61 -7.91
C ALA A 55 -3.71 18.96 -6.76
N ALA A 56 -4.67 18.08 -6.46
CA ALA A 56 -5.60 18.27 -5.35
C ALA A 56 -4.90 18.29 -3.99
N VAL A 57 -3.90 17.42 -3.78
CA VAL A 57 -3.10 17.44 -2.55
C VAL A 57 -2.25 18.71 -2.44
N GLU A 58 -1.63 19.16 -3.53
CA GLU A 58 -0.83 20.39 -3.54
C GLU A 58 -1.67 21.65 -3.31
N ASN A 59 -2.87 21.72 -3.88
CA ASN A 59 -3.74 22.91 -3.83
C ASN A 59 -4.76 22.88 -2.69
N GLY A 60 -5.00 21.72 -2.07
CA GLY A 60 -6.10 21.50 -1.12
C GLY A 60 -7.49 21.44 -1.78
N ASP A 61 -7.55 21.02 -3.05
CA ASP A 61 -8.80 20.94 -3.81
C ASP A 61 -9.56 19.63 -3.53
N GLU A 62 -10.87 19.65 -3.75
CA GLU A 62 -11.70 18.45 -3.75
C GLU A 62 -11.51 17.63 -5.04
N LEU A 63 -11.57 16.31 -4.94
CA LEU A 63 -11.54 15.41 -6.09
C LEU A 63 -12.95 15.07 -6.57
N PRO A 64 -13.13 14.81 -7.88
CA PRO A 64 -14.37 14.27 -8.38
C PRO A 64 -14.63 12.89 -7.76
N GLU A 65 -15.90 12.51 -7.66
CA GLU A 65 -16.29 11.17 -7.23
C GLU A 65 -15.69 10.13 -8.20
N GLY A 66 -14.95 9.19 -7.66
CA GLY A 66 -14.37 8.06 -8.36
C GLY A 66 -15.28 6.83 -8.32
N LYS A 67 -14.71 5.69 -8.69
CA LYS A 67 -15.41 4.40 -8.67
C LYS A 67 -15.17 3.73 -7.31
N PRO A 68 -16.16 3.04 -6.72
CA PRO A 68 -15.97 2.32 -5.47
C PRO A 68 -15.01 1.13 -5.63
N LEU A 69 -14.35 0.74 -4.52
CA LEU A 69 -13.54 -0.46 -4.38
C LEU A 69 -14.31 -1.55 -3.66
N THR A 70 -14.55 -2.65 -4.35
CA THR A 70 -15.02 -3.88 -3.70
C THR A 70 -13.97 -4.41 -2.70
N HIS A 71 -14.38 -5.20 -1.71
CA HIS A 71 -13.45 -5.79 -0.73
C HIS A 71 -12.34 -6.63 -1.39
N ASP A 72 -12.66 -7.35 -2.47
CA ASP A 72 -11.68 -8.13 -3.22
C ASP A 72 -10.64 -7.24 -3.88
N GLU A 73 -11.06 -6.11 -4.44
CA GLU A 73 -10.16 -5.15 -5.06
C GLU A 73 -9.32 -4.40 -4.02
N GLN A 74 -9.85 -4.13 -2.84
CA GLN A 74 -9.05 -3.58 -1.73
C GLN A 74 -7.92 -4.55 -1.36
N ARG A 75 -8.22 -5.85 -1.21
CA ARG A 75 -7.22 -6.88 -0.87
C ARG A 75 -6.19 -7.08 -1.98
N ASP A 76 -6.63 -7.13 -3.22
CA ASP A 76 -5.76 -7.25 -4.39
C ASP A 76 -4.84 -6.02 -4.51
N ALA A 77 -5.37 -4.81 -4.33
CA ALA A 77 -4.59 -3.59 -4.34
C ALA A 77 -3.52 -3.58 -3.23
N TYR A 78 -3.92 -3.88 -2.00
CA TYR A 78 -3.01 -4.01 -0.86
C TYR A 78 -1.89 -5.01 -1.13
N GLY A 79 -2.23 -6.25 -1.55
CA GLY A 79 -1.25 -7.29 -1.83
C GLY A 79 -0.26 -6.92 -2.94
N LYS A 80 -0.72 -6.23 -3.99
CA LYS A 80 0.16 -5.76 -5.08
C LYS A 80 1.17 -4.70 -4.64
N VAL A 81 0.77 -3.81 -3.72
CA VAL A 81 1.64 -2.78 -3.17
C VAL A 81 2.67 -3.41 -2.23
N VAL A 82 2.23 -4.29 -1.32
CA VAL A 82 3.11 -5.08 -0.43
C VAL A 82 4.15 -5.87 -1.24
N ALA A 83 3.72 -6.56 -2.30
CA ALA A 83 4.64 -7.34 -3.14
C ALA A 83 5.72 -6.48 -3.81
N VAL A 84 5.39 -5.26 -4.24
CA VAL A 84 6.41 -4.36 -4.83
C VAL A 84 7.38 -3.85 -3.80
N ALA A 85 6.88 -3.47 -2.62
CA ALA A 85 7.73 -3.01 -1.54
C ALA A 85 8.70 -4.12 -1.08
N LEU A 86 8.21 -5.35 -0.99
CA LEU A 86 9.02 -6.53 -0.67
C LEU A 86 10.05 -6.88 -1.75
N LEU A 87 9.66 -6.92 -3.02
CA LEU A 87 10.57 -7.30 -4.13
C LEU A 87 11.72 -6.31 -4.32
N ASN A 88 11.55 -5.05 -3.94
CA ASN A 88 12.63 -4.07 -3.97
C ASN A 88 13.64 -4.29 -2.83
N ALA A 89 13.28 -5.08 -1.81
CA ALA A 89 14.14 -5.52 -0.71
C ALA A 89 14.82 -4.36 0.05
N SER A 90 14.13 -3.24 0.13
CA SER A 90 14.41 -2.11 1.01
C SER A 90 13.06 -1.44 1.30
N LEU A 91 12.58 -1.53 2.54
CA LEU A 91 11.47 -0.71 3.00
C LEU A 91 12.03 0.50 3.74
N SER A 92 11.77 1.69 3.21
CA SER A 92 12.02 2.92 3.96
C SER A 92 10.93 3.13 5.03
N ARG A 93 11.20 4.00 6.01
CA ARG A 93 10.20 4.37 7.01
C ARG A 93 8.92 4.94 6.39
N ASP A 94 9.04 5.62 5.25
CA ASP A 94 7.91 6.23 4.56
C ASP A 94 7.09 5.18 3.80
N GLU A 95 7.73 4.20 3.18
CA GLU A 95 7.04 3.05 2.60
C GLU A 95 6.28 2.24 3.65
N PHE A 96 6.86 2.08 4.86
CA PHE A 96 6.15 1.48 5.99
C PHE A 96 4.89 2.26 6.38
N ARG A 97 4.97 3.60 6.46
CA ARG A 97 3.80 4.44 6.78
C ARG A 97 2.71 4.31 5.71
N VAL A 98 3.09 4.23 4.44
CA VAL A 98 2.15 4.02 3.34
C VAL A 98 1.44 2.68 3.47
N LEU A 99 2.17 1.60 3.73
CA LEU A 99 1.59 0.26 3.89
C LEU A 99 0.64 0.18 5.08
N GLU A 100 1.01 0.80 6.19
CA GLU A 100 0.19 0.87 7.40
C GLU A 100 -1.09 1.67 7.16
N HIS A 101 -0.97 2.85 6.55
CA HIS A 101 -2.13 3.68 6.20
C HIS A 101 -3.08 2.94 5.25
N LEU A 102 -2.54 2.24 4.25
CA LEU A 102 -3.33 1.45 3.31
C LEU A 102 -4.03 0.28 4.01
N GLN A 103 -3.35 -0.39 4.94
CA GLN A 103 -3.90 -1.50 5.72
C GLN A 103 -5.11 -1.04 6.55
N ASP A 104 -4.95 0.08 7.27
CA ASP A 104 -5.99 0.66 8.12
C ASP A 104 -7.16 1.17 7.30
N LEU A 105 -6.88 1.93 6.24
CA LEU A 105 -7.90 2.51 5.35
C LEU A 105 -8.77 1.43 4.71
N MET A 106 -8.16 0.34 4.23
CA MET A 106 -8.86 -0.78 3.59
C MET A 106 -9.40 -1.81 4.57
N GLY A 107 -9.20 -1.64 5.89
CA GLY A 107 -9.64 -2.60 6.90
C GLY A 107 -9.09 -4.01 6.66
N ILE A 108 -7.82 -4.12 6.26
CA ILE A 108 -7.15 -5.40 6.00
C ILE A 108 -6.96 -6.13 7.33
N THR A 109 -7.54 -7.32 7.42
CA THR A 109 -7.42 -8.16 8.62
C THR A 109 -6.01 -8.74 8.75
N PRO A 110 -5.56 -9.13 9.96
CA PRO A 110 -4.28 -9.81 10.14
C PRO A 110 -4.15 -11.06 9.26
N GLU A 111 -5.22 -11.85 9.14
CA GLU A 111 -5.25 -13.07 8.34
C GLU A 111 -5.10 -12.76 6.84
N GLU A 112 -5.63 -11.62 6.37
CA GLU A 112 -5.44 -11.16 5.00
C GLU A 112 -4.03 -10.62 4.77
N HIS A 113 -3.50 -9.88 5.75
CA HIS A 113 -2.12 -9.38 5.72
C HIS A 113 -1.12 -10.53 5.61
N GLU A 114 -1.23 -11.55 6.48
CA GLU A 114 -0.38 -12.74 6.46
C GLU A 114 -0.46 -13.48 5.11
N LYS A 115 -1.66 -13.59 4.53
CA LYS A 115 -1.83 -14.19 3.20
C LYS A 115 -1.13 -13.37 2.12
N CYS A 116 -1.22 -12.04 2.17
CA CYS A 116 -0.51 -11.17 1.23
C CYS A 116 1.01 -11.30 1.36
N LEU A 117 1.55 -11.38 2.58
CA LEU A 117 2.99 -11.60 2.82
C LEU A 117 3.44 -12.96 2.25
N ALA A 118 2.70 -14.03 2.52
CA ALA A 118 3.02 -15.36 2.00
C ALA A 118 3.01 -15.38 0.46
N GLN A 119 2.00 -14.77 -0.17
CA GLN A 119 1.94 -14.64 -1.62
C GLN A 119 3.12 -13.84 -2.19
N ALA A 120 3.52 -12.76 -1.53
CA ALA A 120 4.66 -11.96 -1.93
C ALA A 120 5.99 -12.73 -1.79
N GLU A 121 6.15 -13.54 -0.74
CA GLU A 121 7.33 -14.40 -0.58
C GLU A 121 7.44 -15.43 -1.72
N GLU A 122 6.33 -16.09 -2.07
CA GLU A 122 6.30 -17.03 -3.18
C GLU A 122 6.61 -16.34 -4.52
N LEU A 123 6.05 -15.16 -4.76
CA LEU A 123 6.38 -14.36 -5.94
C LEU A 123 7.86 -13.98 -5.98
N ALA A 124 8.47 -13.65 -4.84
CA ALA A 124 9.89 -13.36 -4.73
C ALA A 124 10.75 -14.57 -5.05
N LYS A 125 10.43 -15.76 -4.52
CA LYS A 125 11.13 -17.01 -4.84
C LYS A 125 11.08 -17.36 -6.34
N LEU A 126 9.97 -17.03 -7.01
CA LEU A 126 9.80 -17.29 -8.45
C LEU A 126 10.52 -16.26 -9.33
N ARG A 127 10.59 -14.99 -8.90
CA ARG A 127 11.12 -13.89 -9.71
C ARG A 127 12.59 -13.57 -9.45
N LEU A 128 13.07 -13.87 -8.25
CA LEU A 128 14.43 -13.60 -7.85
C LEU A 128 15.25 -14.90 -7.93
N SER A 129 16.40 -14.83 -8.57
CA SER A 129 17.33 -15.97 -8.65
C SER A 129 18.47 -15.88 -7.64
N ASP A 130 18.70 -14.71 -7.04
CA ASP A 130 19.77 -14.48 -6.07
C ASP A 130 19.31 -14.88 -4.65
N PRO A 131 19.96 -15.87 -4.00
CA PRO A 131 19.64 -16.29 -2.64
C PRO A 131 19.68 -15.15 -1.63
N LYS A 132 20.60 -14.18 -1.78
CA LYS A 132 20.70 -13.02 -0.89
C LYS A 132 19.54 -12.05 -1.05
N ALA A 133 18.99 -11.93 -2.26
CA ALA A 133 17.81 -11.12 -2.50
C ALA A 133 16.57 -11.78 -1.85
N ILE A 134 16.45 -13.10 -1.95
CA ILE A 134 15.38 -13.86 -1.28
C ILE A 134 15.49 -13.76 0.25
N GLU A 135 16.70 -13.83 0.80
CA GLU A 135 16.95 -13.67 2.23
C GLU A 135 16.50 -12.29 2.74
N ARG A 136 16.87 -11.21 2.04
CA ARG A 136 16.41 -9.85 2.38
C ARG A 136 14.88 -9.73 2.36
N VAL A 137 14.20 -10.34 1.39
CA VAL A 137 12.73 -10.36 1.36
C VAL A 137 12.16 -10.99 2.64
N ARG A 138 12.75 -12.10 3.12
CA ARG A 138 12.32 -12.78 4.35
C ARG A 138 12.56 -11.96 5.61
N GLU A 139 13.69 -11.26 5.67
CA GLU A 139 13.96 -10.29 6.74
C GLU A 139 12.88 -9.21 6.76
N THR A 140 12.58 -8.60 5.61
CA THR A 140 11.52 -7.59 5.50
C THR A 140 10.13 -8.11 5.85
N ILE A 141 9.80 -9.36 5.50
CA ILE A 141 8.54 -10.01 5.93
C ILE A 141 8.48 -10.13 7.46
N THR A 142 9.61 -10.47 8.09
CA THR A 142 9.70 -10.56 9.55
C THR A 142 9.42 -9.19 10.16
N ASP A 143 10.02 -8.13 9.63
CA ASP A 143 9.76 -6.76 10.08
C ASP A 143 8.28 -6.37 9.95
N LEU A 144 7.66 -6.62 8.78
CA LEU A 144 6.23 -6.35 8.57
C LEU A 144 5.34 -7.15 9.53
N SER A 145 5.70 -8.41 9.82
CA SER A 145 4.92 -9.27 10.72
C SER A 145 4.92 -8.78 12.17
N THR A 146 6.04 -8.22 12.65
CA THR A 146 6.18 -7.73 14.04
C THR A 146 5.46 -6.41 14.30
N ILE A 147 5.30 -5.60 13.25
CA ILE A 147 4.68 -4.27 13.34
C ILE A 147 3.16 -4.39 13.51
N VAL A 148 2.51 -5.35 12.84
CA VAL A 148 1.05 -5.56 12.92
C VAL A 148 0.56 -5.88 14.34
N PHE A 149 1.43 -6.42 15.21
CA PHE A 149 1.07 -6.74 16.60
C PHE A 149 1.37 -5.61 17.60
N SER A 150 2.29 -4.69 17.30
CA SER A 150 2.78 -3.71 18.30
C SER A 150 1.83 -2.53 18.57
N ARG A 151 0.81 -2.30 17.74
CA ARG A 151 -0.21 -1.25 17.98
C ARG A 151 -1.49 -1.75 18.66
N ARG A 152 -1.75 -3.06 18.70
CA ARG A 152 -2.96 -3.60 19.38
C ARG A 152 -2.85 -3.64 20.91
N ASP A 153 -1.64 -3.50 21.47
CA ASP A 153 -1.41 -3.43 22.92
C ASP A 153 -1.37 -2.00 23.48
N ARG A 154 -1.72 -0.98 22.68
CA ARG A 154 -1.89 0.41 23.15
C ARG A 154 -3.29 0.95 22.86
N ALA A 155 -4.30 0.27 23.38
CA ALA A 155 -5.65 0.78 23.54
C ALA A 155 -6.21 0.38 24.91
#